data_AF-A0A7T5UMC8-F1
#
_entry.id   AF-A0A7T5UMC8-F1
#
_cell.length_a   1.000
_cell.length_b   1.000
_cell.length_c   1.000
_cell.angle_alpha   90.00
_cell.angle_beta   90.00
_cell.angle_gamma   90.00
#
_symmetry.space_group_name_H-M   'P 1'
#
loop_
_entity.id
_entity.type
_entity.pdbx_description
1 polymer ?
#
loop_
_entity_poly.entity_id
_entity_poly.type
_entity_poly.pdbx_seq_one_letter_code
_entity_poly.pdbx_strand_id
1 'polypeptide(L)'
;MLTPRQKQVLDFVSSYTKKRGFAPSIKEMGQRIGLAISTIHQHLTALQNKGYLQRQKNQKRGIEVSSSEKLVKIPLWGTIAAGEPIHVFEAHKEAIAVPKSKIPSSSEVYALRVVGNSMIDENINDGDVVLVRQQETAENGERVVALIDNHEATLKKFYKERGHIRLQPANKNMEPLIFRNGRDVSIQGIVLDVIREETPISIVFPEIKTEIKQYKKLPINKIILGDAMQELKKLPDESCDVIVIDPPYNIGKDFGNNLDKRELSEYVAWCKKWINECVRAMKPTGTMFIYGFSEILAHLSVEIPINKRWLIWHYTNKNVASLNFWQRSHEAIICAWKNKPIFNRDEVREPYTEGFLNGAAGKIRKGTLGRFSGSGVETVYKAHEGGALPRDVIKAPALAGGAGMVERWFLCKTCDDVFEPRQLKKHNGHKIIKHPTQKPLELSKKLIASAMPKKDGVVLVPFVGTGSECVAAKELGQSYIGFEINQDYIKIAEKFLSSTNFAPKLF
;
A
#
# COMPACT_ATOMS: atom_id res chain seq x y z
N MET A 1 10.89 32.46 15.72
CA MET A 1 12.24 32.66 15.12
C MET A 1 13.16 33.52 15.99
N LEU A 2 14.45 33.16 16.12
CA LEU A 2 15.48 33.97 16.79
C LEU A 2 16.16 34.90 15.78
N THR A 3 16.51 36.12 16.19
CA THR A 3 17.36 36.99 15.35
C THR A 3 18.80 36.46 15.36
N PRO A 4 19.63 36.78 14.35
CA PRO A 4 21.04 36.37 14.32
C PRO A 4 21.80 36.74 15.60
N ARG A 5 21.51 37.92 16.17
CA ARG A 5 22.10 38.39 17.43
C ARG A 5 21.59 37.63 18.66
N GLN A 6 20.31 37.27 18.72
CA GLN A 6 19.77 36.45 19.80
C GLN A 6 20.37 35.04 19.78
N LYS A 7 20.54 34.44 18.59
CA LYS A 7 21.21 33.15 18.42
C LYS A 7 22.67 33.21 18.89
N GLN A 8 23.40 34.26 18.50
CA GLN A 8 24.79 34.47 18.92
C GLN A 8 24.94 34.57 20.45
N VAL A 9 24.00 35.25 21.13
CA VAL A 9 23.97 35.32 22.61
C VAL A 9 23.68 33.94 23.22
N LEU A 10 22.68 33.22 22.70
CA LEU A 10 22.30 31.90 23.20
C LEU A 10 23.44 30.88 23.03
N ASP A 11 24.07 30.82 21.85
CA ASP A 11 25.18 29.91 21.53
C ASP A 11 26.39 30.18 22.43
N PHE A 12 26.66 31.45 22.73
CA PHE A 12 27.75 31.81 23.65
C PHE A 12 27.45 31.35 25.08
N VAL A 13 26.24 31.56 25.59
CA VAL A 13 25.85 31.11 26.94
C VAL A 13 25.94 29.58 27.03
N SER A 14 25.44 28.85 26.04
CA SER A 14 25.47 27.38 25.98
C SER A 14 26.90 26.84 25.95
N SER A 15 27.75 27.37 25.06
CA SER A 15 29.14 26.92 24.92
C SER A 15 30.00 27.26 26.14
N TYR A 16 29.80 28.45 26.73
CA TYR A 16 30.51 28.87 27.93
C TYR A 16 30.15 27.97 29.13
N THR A 17 28.85 27.69 29.32
CA THR A 17 28.35 26.84 30.41
C THR A 17 28.89 25.41 30.29
N LYS A 18 28.84 24.83 29.08
CA LYS A 18 29.38 23.48 28.82
C LYS A 18 30.88 23.37 29.08
N LYS A 19 31.65 24.43 28.82
CA LYS A 19 33.12 24.43 28.97
C LYS A 19 33.59 24.73 30.40
N ARG A 20 32.85 25.55 31.15
CA ARG A 20 33.28 26.09 32.46
C ARG A 20 32.48 25.54 33.64
N GLY A 21 31.37 24.86 33.40
CA GLY A 21 30.49 24.33 34.45
C GLY A 21 29.58 25.38 35.10
N PHE A 22 29.61 26.64 34.66
CA PHE A 22 28.76 27.73 35.14
C PHE A 22 28.48 28.75 34.03
N ALA A 23 27.40 29.51 34.17
CA ALA A 23 26.99 30.50 33.17
C ALA A 23 27.86 31.77 33.14
N PRO A 24 28.04 32.41 31.97
CA PRO A 24 28.77 33.67 31.87
C PRO A 24 28.00 34.81 32.53
N SER A 25 28.73 35.80 33.05
CA SER A 25 28.16 37.06 33.51
C SER A 25 27.77 37.96 32.34
N ILE A 26 26.87 38.92 32.59
CA ILE A 26 26.41 39.89 31.57
C ILE A 26 27.57 40.70 31.00
N LYS A 27 28.59 41.00 31.82
CA LYS A 27 29.80 41.70 31.39
C LYS A 27 30.66 40.84 30.46
N GLU A 28 30.83 39.56 30.77
CA GLU A 28 31.56 38.60 29.91
C GLU A 28 30.85 38.39 28.56
N MET A 29 29.51 38.34 28.56
CA MET A 29 28.71 38.29 27.33
C MET A 29 28.89 39.55 26.47
N GLY A 30 28.81 40.73 27.09
CA GLY A 30 29.01 42.01 26.38
C GLY A 30 30.41 42.13 25.77
N GLN A 31 31.45 41.77 26.53
CA GLN A 31 32.84 41.80 26.05
C GLN A 31 33.09 40.81 24.91
N ARG A 32 32.55 39.60 24.98
CA ARG A 32 32.80 38.57 23.96
C ARG A 32 32.04 38.82 22.66
N ILE A 33 30.82 39.34 22.75
CA ILE A 33 29.92 39.52 21.60
C ILE A 33 30.07 40.93 21.01
N GLY A 34 30.69 41.87 21.75
CA GLY A 34 30.87 43.26 21.33
C GLY A 34 29.59 44.08 21.45
N LEU A 35 28.78 43.84 22.48
CA LEU A 35 27.50 44.51 22.71
C LEU A 35 27.47 45.21 24.06
N ALA A 36 26.75 46.33 24.12
CA ALA A 36 26.49 47.04 25.37
C ALA A 36 25.71 46.16 26.36
N ILE A 37 25.93 46.38 27.66
CA ILE A 37 25.30 45.63 28.75
C ILE A 37 23.76 45.70 28.63
N SER A 38 23.21 46.87 28.32
CA SER A 38 21.77 47.08 28.12
C SER A 38 21.21 46.21 26.99
N THR A 39 21.93 46.08 25.87
CA THR A 39 21.55 45.25 24.73
C THR A 39 21.59 43.76 25.07
N ILE A 40 22.59 43.32 25.85
CA ILE A 40 22.63 41.94 26.37
C ILE A 40 21.42 41.67 27.28
N HIS A 41 21.06 42.60 28.16
CA HIS A 41 19.85 42.47 28.98
C HIS A 41 18.59 42.32 28.12
N GLN A 42 18.43 43.11 27.06
CA GLN A 42 17.31 43.00 26.13
C GLN A 42 17.26 41.64 25.42
N HIS A 43 18.40 41.16 24.92
CA HIS A 43 18.47 39.85 24.27
C HIS A 43 18.18 38.70 25.24
N LEU A 44 18.69 38.76 26.47
CA LEU A 44 18.41 37.75 27.49
C LEU A 44 16.92 37.73 27.88
N THR A 45 16.28 38.89 28.02
CA THR A 45 14.82 38.97 28.27
C THR A 45 14.01 38.41 27.10
N ALA A 46 14.40 38.73 25.86
CA ALA A 46 13.75 38.19 24.67
C ALA A 46 13.92 36.66 24.56
N LEU A 47 15.11 36.14 24.86
CA LEU A 47 15.39 34.71 24.89
C LEU A 47 14.61 33.99 26.01
N GLN A 48 14.47 34.62 27.17
CA GLN A 48 13.66 34.10 28.28
C GLN A 48 12.17 34.07 27.93
N ASN A 49 11.62 35.15 27.38
CA ASN A 49 10.22 35.20 26.95
C ASN A 49 9.90 34.18 25.85
N LYS A 50 10.89 33.89 25.00
CA LYS A 50 10.80 32.84 23.98
C LYS A 50 11.06 31.43 24.53
N GLY A 51 11.47 31.29 25.78
CA GLY A 51 11.64 30.01 26.48
C GLY A 51 12.97 29.30 26.25
N TYR A 52 14.00 29.97 25.73
CA TYR A 52 15.31 29.37 25.46
C TYR A 52 16.24 29.34 26.68
N LEU A 53 15.97 30.17 27.69
CA LEU A 53 16.74 30.22 28.93
C LEU A 53 15.86 30.68 30.09
N GLN A 54 16.27 30.33 31.30
CA GLN A 54 15.69 30.84 32.54
C GLN A 54 16.70 31.70 33.29
N ARG A 55 16.20 32.70 34.01
CA ARG A 55 17.03 33.59 34.83
C ARG A 55 16.51 33.57 36.26
N GLN A 56 17.39 33.23 37.19
CA GLN A 56 17.14 33.42 38.61
C GLN A 56 17.42 34.89 38.96
N LYS A 57 16.44 35.58 39.54
CA LYS A 57 16.62 36.94 40.03
C LYS A 57 17.62 36.93 41.19
N ASN A 58 18.54 37.90 41.22
CA ASN A 58 19.56 38.11 42.27
C ASN A 58 20.79 37.19 42.29
N GLN A 59 21.14 36.51 41.18
CA GLN A 59 22.43 35.80 41.08
C GLN A 59 23.28 36.29 39.90
N LYS A 60 24.58 36.54 40.14
CA LYS A 60 25.54 37.00 39.11
C LYS A 60 25.71 36.01 37.95
N ARG A 61 25.35 34.74 38.14
CA ARG A 61 25.47 33.64 37.17
C ARG A 61 24.23 32.73 37.12
N GLY A 62 23.06 33.24 37.52
CA GLY A 62 21.81 32.47 37.54
C GLY A 62 21.14 32.36 36.18
N ILE A 63 21.88 32.10 35.10
CA ILE A 63 21.32 31.89 33.75
C ILE A 63 21.42 30.40 33.45
N GLU A 64 20.29 29.77 33.29
CA GLU A 64 20.21 28.36 32.94
C GLU A 64 19.65 28.25 31.53
N VAL A 65 20.45 27.71 30.60
CA VAL A 65 19.97 27.45 29.25
C VAL A 65 18.99 26.29 29.36
N SER A 66 17.76 26.50 28.89
CA SER A 66 16.78 25.43 28.84
C SER A 66 17.27 24.46 27.76
N SER A 67 17.83 23.32 28.17
CA SER A 67 18.42 22.32 27.28
C SER A 67 17.40 21.60 26.39
N SER A 68 16.12 21.94 26.53
CA SER A 68 15.06 21.58 25.60
C SER A 68 14.48 22.86 25.01
N GLU A 69 14.66 23.06 23.70
CA GLU A 69 13.75 23.94 22.96
C GLU A 69 12.33 23.48 23.29
N LYS A 70 11.42 24.40 23.65
CA LYS A 70 10.01 24.03 23.87
C LYS A 70 9.48 23.43 22.58
N LEU A 71 9.28 22.11 22.59
CA LEU A 71 8.68 21.38 21.50
C LEU A 71 7.16 21.59 21.55
N VAL A 72 6.59 21.93 20.40
CA VAL A 72 5.14 22.00 20.19
C VAL A 72 4.75 20.80 19.35
N LYS A 73 3.68 20.12 19.74
CA LYS A 73 3.11 19.03 18.95
C LYS A 73 2.27 19.64 17.84
N ILE A 74 2.63 19.33 16.60
CA ILE A 74 1.92 19.76 15.39
C ILE A 74 1.27 18.53 14.76
N PRO A 75 -0.02 18.58 14.39
CA PRO A 75 -0.70 17.43 13.79
C PRO A 75 -0.08 17.10 12.43
N LEU A 76 0.17 15.81 12.20
CA LEU A 76 0.58 15.27 10.91
C LEU A 76 -0.70 14.88 10.15
N TRP A 77 -1.09 15.67 9.16
CA TRP A 77 -2.36 15.51 8.43
C TRP A 77 -2.32 14.43 7.35
N GLY A 78 -1.17 13.81 7.12
CA GLY A 78 -1.01 12.69 6.19
C GLY A 78 0.21 12.85 5.29
N THR A 79 0.14 12.22 4.12
CA THR A 79 1.16 12.31 3.07
C THR A 79 0.73 13.28 1.97
N ILE A 80 1.69 13.92 1.31
CA ILE A 80 1.47 14.75 0.14
C ILE A 80 2.40 14.34 -0.98
N ALA A 81 1.83 14.07 -2.15
CA ALA A 81 2.64 13.74 -3.30
C ALA A 81 3.24 15.00 -3.92
N ALA A 82 4.56 14.94 -4.05
CA ALA A 82 5.33 15.80 -4.91
C ALA A 82 4.98 15.48 -6.37
N GLY A 83 4.66 14.26 -6.80
CA GLY A 83 4.44 13.96 -8.23
C GLY A 83 3.06 14.33 -8.77
N GLU A 84 2.09 13.49 -8.45
CA GLU A 84 0.68 13.60 -8.88
C GLU A 84 -0.24 13.89 -7.67
N PRO A 85 -1.43 14.44 -7.87
CA PRO A 85 -2.24 14.95 -6.76
C PRO A 85 -2.86 13.84 -5.86
N ILE A 86 -2.99 14.04 -4.54
CA ILE A 86 -3.54 13.06 -3.56
C ILE A 86 -4.67 13.63 -2.70
N HIS A 87 -5.68 12.80 -2.40
CA HIS A 87 -6.74 13.03 -1.42
C HIS A 87 -6.24 13.28 0.02
N VAL A 88 -6.60 14.44 0.59
CA VAL A 88 -6.40 14.76 2.01
C VAL A 88 -7.45 13.99 2.83
N PHE A 89 -7.04 12.94 3.53
CA PHE A 89 -7.90 12.23 4.47
C PHE A 89 -8.00 13.02 5.78
N GLU A 90 -9.23 13.31 6.23
CA GLU A 90 -9.47 13.90 7.54
C GLU A 90 -9.05 12.95 8.68
N ALA A 91 -8.27 13.52 9.61
CA ALA A 91 -8.06 13.16 11.01
C ALA A 91 -7.51 11.75 11.36
N HIS A 92 -6.17 11.63 11.39
CA HIS A 92 -5.46 10.58 12.16
C HIS A 92 -4.49 11.14 13.21
N LYS A 93 -4.32 10.37 14.29
CA LYS A 93 -3.81 10.73 15.63
C LYS A 93 -2.28 10.86 15.74
N GLU A 94 -1.59 11.31 14.69
CA GLU A 94 -0.14 11.48 14.70
C GLU A 94 0.23 12.96 14.81
N ALA A 95 1.24 13.27 15.63
CA ALA A 95 1.75 14.62 15.78
C ALA A 95 3.27 14.59 15.83
N ILE A 96 3.91 15.53 15.13
CA ILE A 96 5.35 15.72 15.18
C ILE A 96 5.71 16.75 16.25
N ALA A 97 6.81 16.54 16.95
CA ALA A 97 7.33 17.49 17.92
C ALA A 97 8.31 18.44 17.20
N VAL A 98 7.95 19.72 17.07
CA VAL A 98 8.80 20.71 16.41
C VAL A 98 9.18 21.83 17.38
N PRO A 99 10.40 22.37 17.31
CA PRO A 99 10.77 23.53 18.10
C PRO A 99 9.82 24.70 17.86
N LYS A 100 9.32 25.33 18.93
CA LYS A 100 8.51 26.57 18.85
C LYS A 100 9.21 27.67 18.03
N SER A 101 10.54 27.61 17.91
CA SER A 101 11.40 28.41 17.02
C SER A 101 10.89 28.51 15.59
N LYS A 102 10.41 27.38 15.05
CA LYS A 102 10.06 27.13 13.65
C LYS A 102 8.63 27.52 13.30
N ILE A 103 7.80 27.82 14.31
CA ILE A 103 6.39 28.18 14.13
C ILE A 103 6.24 29.71 14.32
N PRO A 104 5.61 30.43 13.36
CA PRO A 104 5.22 31.82 13.55
C PRO A 104 4.21 31.96 14.69
N SER A 105 4.30 33.05 15.46
CA SER A 105 3.28 33.36 16.47
C SER A 105 1.91 33.50 15.80
N SER A 106 0.86 32.92 16.39
CA SER A 106 -0.55 33.00 15.95
C SER A 106 -0.86 32.49 14.54
N SER A 107 -0.19 31.44 14.06
CA SER A 107 -0.55 30.76 12.80
C SER A 107 -1.01 29.32 13.07
N GLU A 108 -2.09 28.90 12.41
CA GLU A 108 -2.44 27.49 12.32
C GLU A 108 -1.44 26.79 11.39
N VAL A 109 -0.84 25.74 11.91
CA VAL A 109 0.22 24.99 11.25
C VAL A 109 -0.05 23.51 11.36
N TYR A 110 0.24 22.80 10.29
CA TYR A 110 0.12 21.35 10.20
C TYR A 110 1.32 20.78 9.45
N ALA A 111 1.54 19.48 9.57
CA ALA A 111 2.63 18.81 8.89
C ALA A 111 2.10 17.83 7.85
N LEU A 112 2.86 17.63 6.78
CA LEU A 112 2.60 16.60 5.77
C LEU A 112 3.91 15.85 5.47
N ARG A 113 3.83 14.53 5.30
CA ARG A 113 4.97 13.73 4.84
C ARG A 113 5.04 13.75 3.32
N VAL A 114 6.16 14.13 2.76
CA VAL A 114 6.38 14.24 1.33
C VAL A 114 6.56 12.85 0.74
N VAL A 115 5.93 12.63 -0.40
CA VAL A 115 6.00 11.40 -1.17
C VAL A 115 6.34 11.74 -2.62
N GLY A 116 7.40 11.14 -3.16
CA GLY A 116 7.91 11.38 -4.51
C GLY A 116 8.93 12.51 -4.62
N ASN A 117 9.41 12.73 -5.85
CA ASN A 117 10.64 13.49 -6.11
C ASN A 117 10.45 14.83 -6.85
N SER A 118 9.24 15.40 -6.91
CA SER A 118 9.04 16.62 -7.72
C SER A 118 9.63 17.89 -7.15
N MET A 119 10.11 17.85 -5.90
CA MET A 119 10.61 19.03 -5.18
C MET A 119 12.07 18.88 -4.77
N ILE A 120 12.79 17.92 -5.37
CA ILE A 120 14.21 17.64 -5.05
C ILE A 120 15.12 18.83 -5.30
N ASP A 121 14.86 19.66 -6.32
CA ASP A 121 15.65 20.86 -6.61
C ASP A 121 15.42 21.98 -5.56
N GLU A 122 14.33 21.89 -4.78
CA GLU A 122 14.06 22.71 -3.59
C GLU A 122 14.49 22.01 -2.29
N ASN A 123 15.30 20.95 -2.42
CA ASN A 123 15.85 20.18 -1.30
C ASN A 123 14.72 19.55 -0.45
N ILE A 124 13.64 19.10 -1.10
CA ILE A 124 12.55 18.36 -0.47
C ILE A 124 12.52 16.97 -1.10
N ASN A 125 12.94 15.97 -0.33
CA ASN A 125 13.08 14.60 -0.81
C ASN A 125 11.88 13.75 -0.40
N ASP A 126 11.72 12.60 -1.06
CA ASP A 126 10.79 11.58 -0.62
C ASP A 126 11.04 11.19 0.85
N GLY A 127 9.96 11.12 1.64
CA GLY A 127 10.00 10.80 3.06
C GLY A 127 10.19 11.99 4.02
N ASP A 128 10.63 13.16 3.52
CA ASP A 128 10.78 14.39 4.32
C ASP A 128 9.43 14.83 4.90
N VAL A 129 9.44 15.57 6.01
CA VAL A 129 8.20 16.15 6.56
C VAL A 129 8.20 17.66 6.37
N VAL A 130 7.21 18.19 5.66
CA VAL A 130 7.03 19.63 5.48
C VAL A 130 6.11 20.20 6.54
N LEU A 131 6.52 21.32 7.14
CA LEU A 131 5.70 22.12 8.04
C LEU A 131 4.98 23.20 7.22
N VAL A 132 3.65 23.18 7.25
CA VAL A 132 2.79 24.00 6.40
C VAL A 132 2.01 24.98 7.27
N ARG A 133 2.01 26.26 6.87
CA ARG A 133 1.12 27.28 7.43
C ARG A 133 -0.17 27.30 6.63
N GLN A 134 -1.30 27.10 7.31
CA GLN A 134 -2.61 27.12 6.68
C GLN A 134 -2.96 28.54 6.22
N GLN A 135 -3.26 28.69 4.93
CA GLN A 135 -3.68 29.95 4.31
C GLN A 135 -4.21 29.69 2.89
N GLU A 136 -5.05 30.60 2.39
CA GLU A 136 -5.75 30.44 1.09
C GLU A 136 -5.09 31.17 -0.08
N THR A 137 -4.03 31.92 0.18
CA THR A 137 -3.31 32.73 -0.81
C THR A 137 -1.83 32.38 -0.84
N ALA A 138 -1.15 32.65 -1.96
CA ALA A 138 0.29 32.48 -2.11
C ALA A 138 0.84 33.48 -3.14
N GLU A 139 2.11 33.85 -2.97
CA GLU A 139 2.87 34.66 -3.92
C GLU A 139 3.60 33.78 -4.96
N ASN A 140 3.93 34.38 -6.10
CA ASN A 140 4.63 33.67 -7.18
C ASN A 140 6.01 33.19 -6.70
N GLY A 141 6.28 31.90 -6.88
CA GLY A 141 7.51 31.24 -6.46
C GLY A 141 7.44 30.60 -5.07
N GLU A 142 6.38 30.81 -4.29
CA GLU A 142 6.22 30.14 -3.00
C GLU A 142 5.94 28.64 -3.16
N ARG A 143 6.44 27.85 -2.20
CA ARG A 143 6.18 26.41 -2.11
C ARG A 143 4.82 26.23 -1.42
N VAL A 144 3.85 25.71 -2.15
CA VAL A 144 2.45 25.62 -1.70
C VAL A 144 1.97 24.20 -1.65
N VAL A 145 1.07 23.95 -0.70
CA VAL A 145 0.11 22.86 -0.79
C VAL A 145 -1.10 23.41 -1.55
N ALA A 146 -1.30 22.92 -2.77
CA ALA A 146 -2.43 23.31 -3.62
C ALA A 146 -3.41 22.14 -3.76
N LEU A 147 -4.69 22.39 -3.56
CA LEU A 147 -5.79 21.48 -3.78
C LEU A 147 -6.41 21.77 -5.16
N ILE A 148 -6.44 20.75 -6.01
CA ILE A 148 -6.91 20.77 -7.39
C ILE A 148 -8.27 20.09 -7.43
N ASP A 149 -9.22 20.73 -8.12
CA ASP A 149 -10.60 20.28 -8.34
C ASP A 149 -11.30 19.82 -7.05
N ASN A 150 -10.95 20.43 -5.90
CA ASN A 150 -11.43 20.10 -4.55
C ASN A 150 -11.23 18.64 -4.11
N HIS A 151 -10.37 17.90 -4.82
CA HIS A 151 -10.20 16.47 -4.58
C HIS A 151 -8.74 16.11 -4.30
N GLU A 152 -7.78 16.83 -4.86
CA GLU A 152 -6.40 16.35 -4.88
C GLU A 152 -5.36 17.42 -4.47
N ALA A 153 -4.62 17.18 -3.39
CA ALA A 153 -3.56 18.05 -2.89
C ALA A 153 -2.19 17.69 -3.48
N THR A 154 -1.40 18.70 -3.85
CA THR A 154 -0.03 18.55 -4.36
C THR A 154 0.92 19.59 -3.79
N LEU A 155 2.20 19.24 -3.68
CA LEU A 155 3.27 20.16 -3.29
C LEU A 155 4.02 20.66 -4.53
N LYS A 156 3.95 21.97 -4.79
CA LYS A 156 4.56 22.62 -5.98
C LYS A 156 4.97 24.06 -5.68
N LYS A 157 5.71 24.69 -6.59
CA LYS A 157 5.85 26.16 -6.61
C LYS A 157 4.65 26.78 -7.32
N PHE A 158 4.04 27.78 -6.70
CA PHE A 158 2.88 28.47 -7.24
C PHE A 158 3.28 29.61 -8.18
N TYR A 159 2.61 29.74 -9.33
CA TYR A 159 2.71 30.90 -10.21
C TYR A 159 1.33 31.27 -10.76
N LYS A 160 0.88 32.48 -10.45
CA LYS A 160 -0.29 33.12 -11.06
C LYS A 160 0.18 33.99 -12.22
N GLU A 161 -0.16 33.56 -13.42
CA GLU A 161 0.21 34.22 -14.68
C GLU A 161 -1.05 34.72 -15.41
N ARG A 162 -0.89 35.57 -16.44
CA ARG A 162 -2.05 36.10 -17.18
C ARG A 162 -2.82 34.95 -17.83
N GLY A 163 -4.07 34.75 -17.38
CA GLY A 163 -5.00 33.76 -17.93
C GLY A 163 -4.84 32.32 -17.46
N HIS A 164 -3.90 32.02 -16.55
CA HIS A 164 -3.74 30.66 -16.01
C HIS A 164 -2.97 30.60 -14.68
N ILE A 165 -3.15 29.50 -13.96
CA ILE A 165 -2.32 29.13 -12.80
C ILE A 165 -1.34 28.05 -13.25
N ARG A 166 -0.08 28.17 -12.83
CA ARG A 166 0.96 27.17 -13.06
C ARG A 166 1.47 26.64 -11.72
N LEU A 167 1.37 25.33 -11.52
CA LEU A 167 2.00 24.63 -10.40
C LEU A 167 3.27 23.96 -10.92
N GLN A 168 4.42 24.51 -10.56
CA GLN A 168 5.72 24.14 -11.09
C GLN A 168 6.41 23.13 -10.16
N PRO A 169 6.78 21.93 -10.64
CA PRO A 169 7.69 21.06 -9.90
C PRO A 169 9.08 21.71 -9.83
N ALA A 170 9.74 21.56 -8.68
CA ALA A 170 11.17 21.76 -8.55
C ALA A 170 11.91 20.44 -8.80
N ASN A 171 11.76 19.95 -10.03
CA ASN A 171 12.48 18.81 -10.58
C ASN A 171 12.58 19.04 -12.10
N LYS A 172 13.80 19.23 -12.60
CA LYS A 172 14.08 19.49 -14.04
C LYS A 172 13.52 18.43 -15.00
N ASN A 173 13.26 17.22 -14.54
CA ASN A 173 12.76 16.12 -15.36
C ASN A 173 11.22 16.02 -15.36
N MET A 174 10.52 17.02 -14.80
CA MET A 174 9.07 17.01 -14.67
C MET A 174 8.45 18.28 -15.27
N GLU A 175 7.36 18.08 -16.01
CA GLU A 175 6.61 19.16 -16.66
C GLU A 175 5.70 19.90 -15.66
N PRO A 176 5.46 21.21 -15.84
CA PRO A 176 4.55 21.98 -15.01
C PRO A 176 3.09 21.62 -15.25
N LEU A 177 2.28 21.73 -14.20
CA LEU A 177 0.82 21.64 -14.31
C LEU A 177 0.24 23.03 -14.61
N ILE A 178 -0.44 23.15 -15.74
CA ILE A 178 -0.99 24.42 -16.24
C ILE A 178 -2.52 24.35 -16.22
N PHE A 179 -3.15 25.27 -15.52
CA PHE A 179 -4.60 25.35 -15.32
C PHE A 179 -5.17 26.59 -16.00
N ARG A 180 -5.86 26.39 -17.13
CA ARG A 180 -6.57 27.40 -17.93
C ARG A 180 -8.07 27.17 -17.81
N ASN A 181 -8.86 28.25 -17.77
CA ASN A 181 -10.32 28.25 -17.93
C ASN A 181 -11.09 27.15 -17.14
N GLY A 182 -11.34 27.35 -15.84
CA GLY A 182 -12.41 26.65 -15.12
C GLY A 182 -12.06 25.34 -14.41
N ARG A 183 -10.78 25.05 -14.14
CA ARG A 183 -10.40 24.10 -13.07
C ARG A 183 -10.09 24.84 -11.78
N ASP A 184 -10.57 24.33 -10.66
CA ASP A 184 -10.42 24.97 -9.36
C ASP A 184 -9.08 24.59 -8.75
N VAL A 185 -8.21 25.60 -8.53
CA VAL A 185 -6.97 25.43 -7.75
C VAL A 185 -7.10 26.31 -6.51
N SER A 186 -7.22 25.69 -5.34
CA SER A 186 -7.21 26.39 -4.06
C SER A 186 -5.90 26.17 -3.34
N ILE A 187 -5.36 27.21 -2.72
CA ILE A 187 -4.18 27.06 -1.85
C ILE A 187 -4.68 26.63 -0.47
N GLN A 188 -4.06 25.60 0.09
CA GLN A 188 -4.36 25.11 1.44
C GLN A 188 -3.32 25.60 2.45
N GLY A 189 -2.11 25.89 1.98
CA GLY A 189 -1.08 26.49 2.80
C GLY A 189 0.26 26.66 2.11
N ILE A 190 1.20 27.28 2.81
CA ILE A 190 2.58 27.49 2.34
C ILE A 190 3.58 26.70 3.20
N VAL A 191 4.63 26.18 2.58
CA VAL A 191 5.69 25.45 3.29
C VAL A 191 6.62 26.42 4.01
N LEU A 192 6.62 26.34 5.33
CA LEU A 192 7.50 27.10 6.21
C LEU A 192 8.89 26.49 6.30
N ASP A 193 8.97 25.17 6.50
CA ASP A 193 10.22 24.47 6.77
C ASP A 193 10.13 22.98 6.37
N VAL A 194 11.30 22.35 6.23
CA VAL A 194 11.46 20.92 5.94
C VAL A 194 12.16 20.28 7.14
N ILE A 195 11.56 19.23 7.67
CA ILE A 195 12.07 18.49 8.82
C ILE A 195 12.63 17.18 8.30
N ARG A 196 13.93 17.00 8.53
CA ARG A 196 14.70 15.82 8.16
C ARG A 196 15.06 15.07 9.42
N GLU A 197 14.97 13.75 9.37
CA GLU A 197 15.53 12.90 10.41
C GLU A 197 17.06 12.89 10.28
N GLU A 198 17.73 13.87 10.88
CA GLU A 198 19.20 13.88 10.98
C GLU A 198 19.65 12.87 12.05
N THR A 199 19.88 11.63 11.65
CA THR A 199 20.36 10.51 12.50
C THR A 199 19.41 10.17 13.67
N PRO A 200 19.18 8.87 13.97
CA PRO A 200 18.24 8.51 15.01
C PRO A 200 18.84 8.88 16.38
N ILE A 201 18.49 10.04 16.90
CA ILE A 201 18.34 10.17 18.35
C ILE A 201 17.31 9.11 18.67
N SER A 202 17.74 8.07 19.38
CA SER A 202 16.86 7.06 19.95
C SER A 202 15.99 7.77 20.98
N ILE A 203 14.96 8.46 20.49
CA ILE A 203 13.76 8.70 21.27
C ILE A 203 13.21 7.30 21.44
N VAL A 204 13.46 6.72 22.61
CA VAL A 204 12.66 5.62 23.12
C VAL A 204 11.27 6.20 23.29
N PHE A 205 10.51 6.20 22.20
CA PHE A 205 9.08 6.20 22.29
C PHE A 205 8.75 4.98 23.15
N PRO A 206 7.90 5.11 24.19
CA PRO A 206 7.31 3.90 24.72
C PRO A 206 6.75 3.18 23.50
N GLU A 207 7.24 1.97 23.23
CA GLU A 207 6.59 1.12 22.26
C GLU A 207 5.13 1.13 22.71
N ILE A 208 4.26 1.80 21.95
CA ILE A 208 2.90 1.34 21.91
C ILE A 208 3.03 0.03 21.14
N LYS A 209 3.47 -1.00 21.86
CA LYS A 209 2.99 -2.34 21.63
C LYS A 209 1.49 -2.20 21.85
N THR A 210 0.77 -1.78 20.82
CA THR A 210 -0.48 -2.43 20.55
C THR A 210 -0.05 -3.87 20.37
N GLU A 211 -0.07 -4.64 21.47
CA GLU A 211 0.05 -6.08 21.40
C GLU A 211 -0.98 -6.48 20.35
N ILE A 212 -0.50 -6.81 19.15
CA ILE A 212 -1.37 -7.35 18.12
C ILE A 212 -1.75 -8.70 18.68
N LYS A 213 -2.92 -8.74 19.30
CA LYS A 213 -3.46 -9.97 19.91
C LYS A 213 -3.64 -10.96 18.77
N GLN A 214 -2.72 -11.92 18.70
CA GLN A 214 -2.84 -13.01 17.75
C GLN A 214 -4.12 -13.80 18.00
N TYR A 215 -4.64 -14.40 16.94
CA TYR A 215 -5.78 -15.29 17.02
C TYR A 215 -5.43 -16.50 17.89
N LYS A 216 -6.05 -16.60 19.07
CA LYS A 216 -5.93 -17.80 19.94
C LYS A 216 -6.42 -19.08 19.25
N LYS A 217 -7.43 -18.93 18.40
CA LYS A 217 -7.97 -19.96 17.49
C LYS A 217 -8.17 -19.33 16.13
N LEU A 218 -7.76 -20.02 15.08
CA LEU A 218 -7.91 -19.52 13.72
C LEU A 218 -9.39 -19.26 13.39
N PRO A 219 -9.72 -18.14 12.74
CA PRO A 219 -11.08 -17.79 12.32
C PRO A 219 -11.49 -18.59 11.08
N ILE A 220 -11.48 -19.92 11.20
CA ILE A 220 -11.79 -20.86 10.12
C ILE A 220 -13.21 -20.64 9.60
N ASN A 221 -13.34 -20.65 8.27
CA ASN A 221 -14.55 -20.45 7.48
C ASN A 221 -15.23 -19.11 7.78
N LYS A 222 -14.43 -18.05 7.91
CA LYS A 222 -14.91 -16.68 8.10
C LYS A 222 -14.26 -15.71 7.13
N ILE A 223 -15.04 -14.72 6.73
CA ILE A 223 -14.57 -13.48 6.11
C ILE A 223 -14.60 -12.40 7.19
N ILE A 224 -13.46 -11.78 7.46
CA ILE A 224 -13.30 -10.76 8.49
C ILE A 224 -13.32 -9.40 7.81
N LEU A 225 -14.20 -8.51 8.28
CA LEU A 225 -14.16 -7.09 7.92
C LEU A 225 -12.90 -6.46 8.52
N GLY A 226 -11.94 -6.09 7.68
CA GLY A 226 -10.70 -5.49 8.13
C GLY A 226 -9.69 -5.27 7.02
N ASP A 227 -8.70 -4.43 7.31
CA ASP A 227 -7.55 -4.23 6.44
C ASP A 227 -6.65 -5.48 6.45
N ALA A 228 -6.32 -5.98 5.27
CA ALA A 228 -5.54 -7.21 5.10
C ALA A 228 -4.19 -7.16 5.82
N MET A 229 -3.49 -6.01 5.81
CA MET A 229 -2.21 -5.87 6.50
C MET A 229 -2.34 -6.00 8.01
N GLN A 230 -3.42 -5.48 8.59
CA GLN A 230 -3.69 -5.59 10.02
C GLN A 230 -4.13 -7.00 10.41
N GLU A 231 -4.99 -7.63 9.62
CA GLU A 231 -5.50 -8.97 9.90
C GLU A 231 -4.44 -10.06 9.70
N LEU A 232 -3.59 -9.94 8.68
CA LEU A 232 -2.47 -10.86 8.44
C LEU A 232 -1.54 -10.95 9.66
N LYS A 233 -1.22 -9.82 10.31
CA LYS A 233 -0.36 -9.77 11.51
C LYS A 233 -0.94 -10.50 12.72
N LYS A 234 -2.25 -10.73 12.74
CA LYS A 234 -2.91 -11.48 13.83
C LYS A 234 -2.86 -12.99 13.62
N LEU A 235 -2.56 -13.46 12.40
CA LEU A 235 -2.37 -14.88 12.14
C LEU A 235 -1.07 -15.37 12.78
N PRO A 236 -1.06 -16.55 13.41
CA PRO A 236 0.17 -17.24 13.80
C PRO A 236 1.06 -17.52 12.58
N ASP A 237 2.34 -17.78 12.84
CA ASP A 237 3.26 -18.27 11.83
C ASP A 237 2.80 -19.65 11.34
N GLU A 238 3.05 -19.96 10.07
CA GLU A 238 2.82 -21.31 9.51
C GLU A 238 1.41 -21.88 9.73
N SER A 239 0.39 -21.01 9.70
CA SER A 239 -1.01 -21.36 9.93
C SER A 239 -1.79 -21.78 8.67
N CYS A 240 -1.25 -21.55 7.46
CA CYS A 240 -1.99 -21.73 6.19
C CYS A 240 -1.24 -22.59 5.17
N ASP A 241 -1.97 -23.38 4.38
CA ASP A 241 -1.41 -24.32 3.38
C ASP A 241 -1.38 -23.71 1.98
N VAL A 242 -2.46 -23.03 1.60
CA VAL A 242 -2.56 -22.32 0.32
C VAL A 242 -2.95 -20.88 0.58
N ILE A 243 -2.33 -19.95 -0.12
CA ILE A 243 -2.74 -18.54 -0.09
C ILE A 243 -3.11 -18.13 -1.51
N VAL A 244 -4.31 -17.60 -1.72
CA VAL A 244 -4.74 -17.08 -3.01
C VAL A 244 -4.95 -15.58 -2.89
N ILE A 245 -4.15 -14.80 -3.62
CA ILE A 245 -4.08 -13.35 -3.52
C ILE A 245 -4.51 -12.74 -4.85
N ASP A 246 -5.63 -12.02 -4.84
CA ASP A 246 -6.07 -11.13 -5.93
C ASP A 246 -6.01 -9.67 -5.45
N PRO A 247 -4.81 -9.05 -5.43
CA PRO A 247 -4.65 -7.71 -4.87
C PRO A 247 -5.21 -6.64 -5.83
N PRO A 248 -5.49 -5.40 -5.37
CA PRO A 248 -5.77 -4.29 -6.27
C PRO A 248 -4.55 -4.01 -7.16
N TYR A 249 -4.67 -4.07 -8.48
CA TYR A 249 -3.51 -4.03 -9.40
C TYR A 249 -2.88 -2.64 -9.65
N ASN A 250 -3.24 -1.61 -8.90
CA ASN A 250 -2.76 -0.24 -9.11
C ASN A 250 -3.08 0.35 -10.51
N ILE A 251 -4.25 0.02 -11.05
CA ILE A 251 -4.69 0.41 -12.41
C ILE A 251 -5.84 1.43 -12.41
N GLY A 252 -6.14 2.04 -11.26
CA GLY A 252 -7.21 3.03 -11.11
C GLY A 252 -8.63 2.48 -11.17
N LYS A 253 -8.83 1.20 -10.82
CA LYS A 253 -10.16 0.63 -10.63
C LYS A 253 -10.56 0.77 -9.18
N ASP A 254 -11.70 1.40 -8.91
CA ASP A 254 -12.23 1.55 -7.55
C ASP A 254 -12.73 0.22 -6.98
N PHE A 255 -12.10 -0.26 -5.91
CA PHE A 255 -12.52 -1.42 -5.14
C PHE A 255 -13.30 -1.03 -3.86
N GLY A 256 -13.77 0.21 -3.75
CA GLY A 256 -14.48 0.74 -2.59
C GLY A 256 -13.56 1.21 -1.47
N ASN A 257 -12.27 1.42 -1.76
CA ASN A 257 -11.27 1.92 -0.81
C ASN A 257 -10.61 3.24 -1.26
N ASN A 258 -10.98 3.81 -2.42
CA ASN A 258 -10.44 5.07 -3.00
C ASN A 258 -8.89 5.14 -3.09
N LEU A 259 -8.17 4.01 -3.15
CA LEU A 259 -6.69 3.96 -3.04
C LEU A 259 -5.97 3.47 -4.32
N ASP A 260 -6.67 3.44 -5.46
CA ASP A 260 -6.31 2.55 -6.58
C ASP A 260 -5.37 3.12 -7.64
N LYS A 261 -4.76 4.29 -7.38
CA LYS A 261 -3.57 4.78 -8.08
C LYS A 261 -2.54 5.32 -7.09
N ARG A 262 -1.50 4.53 -6.87
CA ARG A 262 -0.28 4.89 -6.15
C ARG A 262 0.86 4.97 -7.16
N GLU A 263 1.94 5.65 -6.80
CA GLU A 263 3.19 5.50 -7.52
C GLU A 263 3.63 4.02 -7.45
N LEU A 264 4.26 3.53 -8.51
CA LEU A 264 4.58 2.11 -8.67
C LEU A 264 5.48 1.59 -7.54
N SER A 265 6.51 2.34 -7.14
CA SER A 265 7.40 1.95 -6.04
C SER A 265 6.68 1.89 -4.69
N GLU A 266 5.75 2.80 -4.42
CA GLU A 266 4.89 2.73 -3.22
C GLU A 266 3.98 1.51 -3.23
N TYR A 267 3.37 1.23 -4.39
CA TYR A 267 2.55 0.05 -4.57
C TYR A 267 3.36 -1.23 -4.36
N VAL A 268 4.57 -1.31 -4.92
CA VAL A 268 5.50 -2.43 -4.74
C VAL A 268 5.92 -2.54 -3.27
N ALA A 269 6.24 -1.44 -2.60
CA ALA A 269 6.62 -1.43 -1.19
C ALA A 269 5.47 -1.88 -0.28
N TRP A 270 4.24 -1.46 -0.57
CA TRP A 270 3.04 -1.96 0.10
C TRP A 270 2.84 -3.45 -0.17
N CYS A 271 3.01 -3.89 -1.42
CA CYS A 271 2.92 -5.30 -1.79
C CYS A 271 3.92 -6.17 -1.05
N LYS A 272 5.18 -5.73 -0.97
CA LYS A 272 6.23 -6.41 -0.21
C LYS A 272 5.83 -6.67 1.24
N LYS A 273 5.11 -5.73 1.89
CA LYS A 273 4.67 -5.90 3.28
C LYS A 273 3.69 -7.06 3.43
N TRP A 274 2.62 -7.13 2.62
CA TRP A 274 1.68 -8.27 2.73
C TRP A 274 2.29 -9.56 2.18
N ILE A 275 3.19 -9.50 1.18
CA ILE A 275 3.93 -10.69 0.70
C ILE A 275 4.70 -11.32 1.86
N ASN A 276 5.44 -10.52 2.63
CA ASN A 276 6.22 -11.02 3.76
C ASN A 276 5.33 -11.64 4.85
N GLU A 277 4.18 -11.02 5.17
CA GLU A 277 3.23 -11.58 6.11
C GLU A 277 2.58 -12.88 5.59
N CYS A 278 2.26 -12.96 4.29
CA CYS A 278 1.81 -14.20 3.65
C CYS A 278 2.89 -15.28 3.72
N VAL A 279 4.15 -14.97 3.45
CA VAL A 279 5.26 -15.91 3.61
C VAL A 279 5.35 -16.36 5.07
N ARG A 280 5.25 -15.47 6.06
CA ARG A 280 5.27 -15.83 7.48
C ARG A 280 4.13 -16.80 7.84
N ALA A 281 2.90 -16.49 7.46
CA ALA A 281 1.72 -17.30 7.75
C ALA A 281 1.65 -18.63 6.97
N MET A 282 2.37 -18.76 5.86
CA MET A 282 2.37 -19.97 5.03
C MET A 282 3.21 -21.09 5.65
N LYS A 283 2.73 -22.34 5.65
CA LYS A 283 3.50 -23.50 6.12
C LYS A 283 4.72 -23.79 5.23
N PRO A 284 5.73 -24.55 5.70
CA PRO A 284 6.91 -24.92 4.89
C PRO A 284 6.61 -25.62 3.56
N THR A 285 5.51 -26.39 3.51
CA THR A 285 5.02 -27.09 2.31
C THR A 285 4.00 -26.27 1.49
N GLY A 286 3.69 -25.06 1.94
CA GLY A 286 2.62 -24.24 1.39
C GLY A 286 2.98 -23.55 0.08
N THR A 287 1.94 -23.19 -0.66
CA THR A 287 2.03 -22.51 -1.95
C THR A 287 1.12 -21.28 -1.95
N MET A 288 1.60 -20.15 -2.46
CA MET A 288 0.79 -18.97 -2.71
C MET A 288 0.65 -18.68 -4.20
N PHE A 289 -0.53 -18.18 -4.59
CA PHE A 289 -0.86 -17.76 -5.94
C PHE A 289 -1.21 -16.28 -5.94
N ILE A 290 -0.44 -15.46 -6.66
CA ILE A 290 -0.67 -14.02 -6.76
C ILE A 290 -1.14 -13.69 -8.18
N TYR A 291 -2.40 -13.29 -8.33
CA TYR A 291 -2.92 -12.79 -9.60
C TYR A 291 -2.38 -11.40 -9.91
N GLY A 292 -2.24 -11.09 -11.20
CA GLY A 292 -1.84 -9.76 -11.63
C GLY A 292 -1.62 -9.63 -13.13
N PHE A 293 -1.45 -8.39 -13.57
CA PHE A 293 -0.92 -8.12 -14.89
C PHE A 293 0.57 -8.40 -14.93
N SER A 294 1.06 -8.98 -16.03
CA SER A 294 2.44 -9.40 -16.21
C SER A 294 3.44 -8.27 -15.91
N GLU A 295 3.09 -7.04 -16.29
CA GLU A 295 3.89 -5.85 -16.06
C GLU A 295 4.05 -5.54 -14.56
N ILE A 296 2.97 -5.58 -13.80
CA ILE A 296 2.98 -5.37 -12.35
C ILE A 296 3.67 -6.54 -11.63
N LEU A 297 3.35 -7.77 -12.04
CA LEU A 297 3.95 -8.97 -11.45
C LEU A 297 5.44 -9.08 -11.74
N ALA A 298 5.97 -8.48 -12.81
CA ALA A 298 7.41 -8.40 -13.02
C ALA A 298 8.10 -7.68 -11.84
N HIS A 299 7.57 -6.52 -11.42
CA HIS A 299 8.07 -5.78 -10.26
C HIS A 299 7.84 -6.50 -8.94
N LEU A 300 6.69 -7.17 -8.76
CA LEU A 300 6.45 -7.92 -7.53
C LEU A 300 7.30 -9.20 -7.44
N SER A 301 7.62 -9.83 -8.57
CA SER A 301 8.35 -11.11 -8.59
C SER A 301 9.72 -11.00 -7.94
N VAL A 302 10.41 -9.87 -8.10
CA VAL A 302 11.74 -9.65 -7.51
C VAL A 302 11.68 -9.47 -5.99
N GLU A 303 10.55 -8.99 -5.46
CA GLU A 303 10.33 -8.80 -4.02
C GLU A 303 9.95 -10.09 -3.28
N ILE A 304 9.56 -11.15 -4.00
CA ILE A 304 9.17 -12.43 -3.40
C ILE A 304 10.44 -13.23 -3.04
N PRO A 305 10.72 -13.45 -1.74
CA PRO A 305 12.01 -13.98 -1.25
C PRO A 305 12.08 -15.52 -1.26
N ILE A 306 11.15 -16.18 -1.95
CA ILE A 306 11.01 -17.64 -1.99
C ILE A 306 10.96 -18.14 -3.44
N ASN A 307 10.98 -19.46 -3.62
CA ASN A 307 10.89 -20.09 -4.92
C ASN A 307 9.58 -19.70 -5.62
N LYS A 308 9.64 -19.50 -6.94
CA LYS A 308 8.50 -19.01 -7.71
C LYS A 308 8.55 -19.46 -9.16
N ARG A 309 7.37 -19.51 -9.78
CA ARG A 309 7.16 -19.79 -11.20
C ARG A 309 6.00 -18.94 -11.72
N TRP A 310 6.07 -18.55 -13.00
CA TRP A 310 4.94 -17.95 -13.69
C TRP A 310 3.98 -19.00 -14.22
N LEU A 311 2.70 -18.75 -13.99
CA LEU A 311 1.59 -19.36 -14.68
C LEU A 311 0.88 -18.26 -15.48
N ILE A 312 0.28 -18.64 -16.60
CA ILE A 312 -0.49 -17.74 -17.46
C ILE A 312 -1.94 -18.20 -17.46
N TRP A 313 -2.85 -17.31 -17.05
CA TRP A 313 -4.27 -17.51 -17.27
C TRP A 313 -4.67 -16.89 -18.61
N HIS A 314 -4.88 -17.73 -19.61
CA HIS A 314 -5.34 -17.31 -20.93
C HIS A 314 -6.88 -17.29 -20.99
N TYR A 315 -7.45 -16.13 -21.32
CA TYR A 315 -8.90 -15.96 -21.48
C TYR A 315 -9.36 -16.69 -22.74
N THR A 316 -10.47 -17.43 -22.65
CA THR A 316 -11.05 -18.13 -23.81
C THR A 316 -12.16 -17.35 -24.51
N ASN A 317 -12.60 -16.21 -23.95
CA ASN A 317 -13.82 -15.50 -24.39
C ASN A 317 -13.75 -13.96 -24.32
N LYS A 318 -12.60 -13.37 -23.98
CA LYS A 318 -12.46 -11.92 -23.76
C LYS A 318 -11.66 -11.27 -24.88
N ASN A 319 -12.27 -10.28 -25.54
CA ASN A 319 -11.65 -9.48 -26.61
C ASN A 319 -11.67 -7.99 -26.22
N VAL A 320 -10.69 -7.21 -26.70
CA VAL A 320 -10.64 -5.75 -26.52
C VAL A 320 -10.98 -5.08 -27.85
N ALA A 321 -12.18 -4.49 -27.95
CA ALA A 321 -12.77 -4.07 -29.22
C ALA A 321 -12.06 -2.89 -29.91
N SER A 322 -11.28 -2.08 -29.19
CA SER A 322 -10.78 -0.79 -29.68
C SER A 322 -9.30 -0.56 -29.39
N LEU A 323 -8.46 -1.60 -29.53
CA LEU A 323 -7.02 -1.49 -29.30
C LEU A 323 -6.26 -1.38 -30.63
N ASN A 324 -5.54 -0.28 -30.84
CA ASN A 324 -4.62 -0.11 -31.98
C ASN A 324 -3.24 -0.76 -31.71
N PHE A 325 -3.22 -1.90 -31.01
CA PHE A 325 -2.01 -2.62 -30.60
C PHE A 325 -2.31 -4.11 -30.29
N TRP A 326 -1.30 -4.87 -29.84
CA TRP A 326 -1.47 -6.26 -29.40
C TRP A 326 -2.50 -6.39 -28.28
N GLN A 327 -3.53 -7.20 -28.49
CA GLN A 327 -4.59 -7.39 -27.50
C GLN A 327 -4.12 -8.24 -26.32
N ARG A 328 -4.51 -7.82 -25.12
CA ARG A 328 -4.29 -8.59 -23.90
C ARG A 328 -5.23 -9.80 -23.88
N SER A 329 -4.67 -11.00 -24.07
CA SER A 329 -5.39 -12.28 -24.03
C SER A 329 -5.24 -13.04 -22.71
N HIS A 330 -4.48 -12.51 -21.75
CA HIS A 330 -4.17 -13.22 -20.51
C HIS A 330 -4.01 -12.30 -19.31
N GLU A 331 -4.02 -12.92 -18.14
CA GLU A 331 -3.49 -12.43 -16.87
C GLU A 331 -2.39 -13.41 -16.41
N ALA A 332 -1.43 -12.92 -15.63
CA ALA A 332 -0.37 -13.76 -15.08
C ALA A 332 -0.68 -14.12 -13.62
N ILE A 333 -0.10 -15.22 -13.17
CA ILE A 333 -0.20 -15.68 -11.79
C ILE A 333 1.22 -16.07 -11.35
N ILE A 334 1.72 -15.49 -10.27
CA ILE A 334 2.92 -15.99 -9.63
C ILE A 334 2.51 -17.15 -8.71
N CYS A 335 3.02 -18.35 -8.99
CA CYS A 335 2.98 -19.49 -8.07
C CYS A 335 4.29 -19.51 -7.28
N ALA A 336 4.24 -19.27 -5.97
CA ALA A 336 5.41 -19.21 -5.10
C ALA A 336 5.31 -20.17 -3.92
N TRP A 337 6.43 -20.79 -3.52
CA TRP A 337 6.47 -21.81 -2.47
C TRP A 337 7.75 -21.70 -1.63
N LYS A 338 7.66 -22.09 -0.35
CA LYS A 338 8.81 -22.06 0.59
C LYS A 338 9.85 -23.12 0.23
N ASN A 339 9.57 -24.38 0.57
CA ASN A 339 10.52 -25.48 0.49
C ASN A 339 10.13 -26.47 -0.62
N LYS A 340 9.60 -27.64 -0.23
CA LYS A 340 9.05 -28.63 -1.15
C LYS A 340 7.52 -28.49 -1.14
N PRO A 341 6.90 -27.97 -2.20
CA PRO A 341 5.47 -27.75 -2.21
C PRO A 341 4.73 -29.08 -2.33
N ILE A 342 3.51 -29.12 -1.79
CA ILE A 342 2.53 -30.12 -2.18
C ILE A 342 2.11 -29.82 -3.61
N PHE A 343 2.13 -30.83 -4.48
CA PHE A 343 1.62 -30.72 -5.84
C PHE A 343 0.80 -31.94 -6.26
N ASN A 344 -0.51 -31.80 -6.20
CA ASN A 344 -1.49 -32.83 -6.55
C ASN A 344 -1.72 -32.86 -8.06
N ARG A 345 -0.70 -33.19 -8.85
CA ARG A 345 -0.74 -33.13 -10.32
C ARG A 345 -1.92 -33.87 -10.96
N ASP A 346 -2.38 -34.95 -10.32
CA ASP A 346 -3.46 -35.80 -10.82
C ASP A 346 -4.84 -35.16 -10.64
N GLU A 347 -5.02 -34.28 -9.65
CA GLU A 347 -6.27 -33.56 -9.37
C GLU A 347 -6.51 -32.40 -10.35
N VAL A 348 -5.49 -32.03 -11.14
CA VAL A 348 -5.51 -30.84 -12.00
C VAL A 348 -5.05 -31.14 -13.43
N ARG A 349 -5.15 -32.41 -13.84
CA ARG A 349 -4.86 -32.84 -15.22
C ARG A 349 -5.73 -32.10 -16.24
N GLU A 350 -5.25 -32.08 -17.47
CA GLU A 350 -5.92 -31.42 -18.59
C GLU A 350 -6.32 -32.43 -19.65
N PRO A 351 -7.43 -32.22 -20.38
CA PRO A 351 -7.74 -33.05 -21.53
C PRO A 351 -6.58 -33.09 -22.52
N TYR A 352 -6.34 -34.28 -23.09
CA TYR A 352 -5.44 -34.40 -24.23
C TYR A 352 -6.02 -33.68 -25.44
N THR A 353 -5.15 -33.24 -26.35
CA THR A 353 -5.60 -32.83 -27.68
C THR A 353 -5.96 -34.07 -28.49
N GLU A 354 -6.95 -33.95 -29.39
CA GLU A 354 -7.31 -35.05 -30.30
C GLU A 354 -6.11 -35.53 -31.12
N GLY A 355 -5.28 -34.60 -31.59
CA GLY A 355 -4.04 -34.94 -32.30
C GLY A 355 -3.05 -35.76 -31.46
N PHE A 356 -2.99 -35.57 -30.14
CA PHE A 356 -2.16 -36.41 -29.27
C PHE A 356 -2.75 -37.82 -29.13
N LEU A 357 -4.06 -37.93 -28.89
CA LEU A 357 -4.74 -39.22 -28.74
C LEU A 357 -4.63 -40.06 -30.02
N ASN A 358 -4.86 -39.44 -31.18
CA ASN A 358 -4.81 -40.13 -32.48
C ASN A 358 -3.37 -40.36 -32.97
N GLY A 359 -2.46 -39.43 -32.63
CA GLY A 359 -1.13 -39.35 -33.24
C GLY A 359 0.00 -39.96 -32.42
N ALA A 360 -0.12 -40.02 -31.09
CA ALA A 360 0.99 -40.36 -30.19
C ALA A 360 0.64 -41.39 -29.12
N ALA A 361 -0.59 -41.41 -28.59
CA ALA A 361 -0.99 -42.36 -27.57
C ALA A 361 -0.83 -43.82 -28.06
N GLY A 362 -0.20 -44.66 -27.25
CA GLY A 362 0.07 -46.07 -27.56
C GLY A 362 1.24 -46.32 -28.51
N LYS A 363 1.85 -45.29 -29.12
CA LYS A 363 2.98 -45.45 -30.05
C LYS A 363 4.33 -45.46 -29.31
N ILE A 364 5.23 -46.31 -29.78
CA ILE A 364 6.64 -46.32 -29.36
C ILE A 364 7.37 -45.20 -30.11
N ARG A 365 8.15 -44.39 -29.40
CA ARG A 365 9.10 -43.47 -30.04
C ARG A 365 10.49 -43.61 -29.43
N LYS A 366 11.51 -43.57 -30.28
CA LYS A 366 12.90 -43.42 -29.87
C LYS A 366 13.11 -42.06 -29.22
N GLY A 367 13.73 -42.03 -28.04
CA GLY A 367 14.02 -40.79 -27.33
C GLY A 367 14.96 -39.92 -28.15
N THR A 368 14.67 -38.62 -28.24
CA THR A 368 15.58 -37.66 -28.87
C THR A 368 16.77 -37.40 -27.94
N LEU A 369 17.97 -37.72 -28.40
CA LEU A 369 19.22 -37.48 -27.68
C LEU A 369 19.38 -35.97 -27.38
N GLY A 370 19.77 -35.65 -26.14
CA GLY A 370 20.30 -34.33 -25.77
C GLY A 370 19.30 -33.31 -25.20
N ARG A 371 17.98 -33.49 -25.32
CA ARG A 371 17.03 -32.50 -24.76
C ARG A 371 16.51 -32.87 -23.37
N PHE A 372 16.33 -34.16 -23.05
CA PHE A 372 15.79 -34.64 -21.76
C PHE A 372 16.27 -36.04 -21.30
N SER A 373 17.08 -36.76 -22.10
CA SER A 373 17.70 -38.04 -21.69
C SER A 373 19.02 -38.28 -22.44
N GLY A 374 19.98 -38.94 -21.77
CA GLY A 374 21.29 -39.26 -22.34
C GLY A 374 21.35 -40.56 -23.14
N SER A 375 20.31 -41.39 -23.09
CA SER A 375 20.37 -42.79 -23.57
C SER A 375 19.38 -43.16 -24.68
N GLY A 376 18.66 -42.21 -25.27
CA GLY A 376 17.82 -42.48 -26.46
C GLY A 376 16.70 -43.52 -26.22
N VAL A 377 16.30 -43.74 -24.97
CA VAL A 377 15.40 -44.82 -24.55
C VAL A 377 14.08 -44.76 -25.30
N GLU A 378 13.68 -45.88 -25.87
CA GLU A 378 12.36 -46.03 -26.48
C GLU A 378 11.27 -45.91 -25.41
N THR A 379 10.34 -44.99 -25.62
CA THR A 379 9.25 -44.73 -24.67
C THR A 379 7.90 -45.00 -25.37
N VAL A 380 7.06 -45.81 -24.73
CA VAL A 380 5.65 -45.95 -25.10
C VAL A 380 4.88 -44.81 -24.44
N TYR A 381 4.24 -43.96 -25.24
CA TYR A 381 3.40 -42.89 -24.71
C TYR A 381 2.04 -43.45 -24.28
N LYS A 382 1.92 -43.89 -23.02
CA LYS A 382 0.63 -44.28 -22.44
C LYS A 382 -0.14 -43.04 -22.00
N ALA A 383 -1.30 -42.81 -22.62
CA ALA A 383 -2.22 -41.75 -22.19
C ALA A 383 -2.79 -42.12 -20.82
N HIS A 384 -2.72 -41.19 -19.87
CA HIS A 384 -3.33 -41.37 -18.56
C HIS A 384 -4.84 -41.13 -18.65
N GLU A 385 -5.65 -41.93 -17.98
CA GLU A 385 -7.12 -41.84 -18.05
C GLU A 385 -7.65 -40.46 -17.64
N GLY A 386 -7.07 -39.87 -16.59
CA GLY A 386 -7.38 -38.50 -16.14
C GLY A 386 -6.85 -37.38 -17.05
N GLY A 387 -6.18 -37.67 -18.16
CA GLY A 387 -5.68 -36.67 -19.12
C GLY A 387 -4.18 -36.34 -18.99
N ALA A 388 -3.74 -35.34 -19.75
CA ALA A 388 -2.38 -34.81 -19.74
C ALA A 388 -2.01 -34.18 -18.38
N LEU A 389 -0.71 -34.13 -18.08
CA LEU A 389 -0.22 -33.36 -16.95
C LEU A 389 -0.58 -31.87 -17.08
N PRO A 390 -0.83 -31.17 -15.97
CA PRO A 390 -1.13 -29.74 -15.96
C PRO A 390 -0.02 -28.93 -16.62
N ARG A 391 -0.41 -27.87 -17.33
CA ARG A 391 0.52 -26.94 -17.99
C ARG A 391 0.56 -25.61 -17.25
N ASP A 392 1.60 -24.82 -17.53
CA ASP A 392 1.78 -23.47 -17.00
C ASP A 392 0.89 -22.43 -17.68
N VAL A 393 0.29 -22.75 -18.83
CA VAL A 393 -0.76 -21.94 -19.47
C VAL A 393 -2.14 -22.55 -19.20
N ILE A 394 -2.87 -21.96 -18.26
CA ILE A 394 -4.21 -22.36 -17.85
C ILE A 394 -5.23 -21.63 -18.73
N LYS A 395 -6.06 -22.40 -19.45
CA LYS A 395 -7.16 -21.87 -20.26
C LYS A 395 -8.44 -21.89 -19.45
N ALA A 396 -9.02 -20.71 -19.19
CA ALA A 396 -10.31 -20.58 -18.53
C ALA A 396 -11.01 -19.30 -19.01
N PRO A 397 -12.36 -19.29 -19.14
CA PRO A 397 -13.09 -18.09 -19.53
C PRO A 397 -12.96 -17.00 -18.47
N ALA A 398 -12.87 -15.75 -18.89
CA ALA A 398 -13.12 -14.62 -18.01
C ALA A 398 -14.62 -14.48 -17.75
N LEU A 399 -14.99 -13.87 -16.62
CA LEU A 399 -16.39 -13.57 -16.27
C LEU A 399 -16.95 -12.37 -17.05
N ALA A 400 -16.76 -12.39 -18.37
CA ALA A 400 -17.27 -11.42 -19.33
C ALA A 400 -18.46 -12.02 -20.10
N GLY A 401 -19.42 -11.15 -20.48
CA GLY A 401 -20.62 -11.56 -21.20
C GLY A 401 -21.41 -12.65 -20.47
N GLY A 402 -21.89 -13.65 -21.22
CA GLY A 402 -22.70 -14.75 -20.68
C GLY A 402 -22.01 -15.61 -19.62
N ALA A 403 -20.67 -15.71 -19.63
CA ALA A 403 -19.93 -16.47 -18.63
C ALA A 403 -20.08 -15.87 -17.22
N GLY A 404 -20.21 -14.54 -17.13
CA GLY A 404 -20.45 -13.87 -15.84
C GLY A 404 -21.86 -14.09 -15.28
N MET A 405 -22.83 -14.53 -16.09
CA MET A 405 -24.23 -14.68 -15.67
C MET A 405 -24.50 -15.91 -14.79
N VAL A 406 -23.49 -16.75 -14.56
CA VAL A 406 -23.60 -17.96 -13.73
C VAL A 406 -23.15 -17.71 -12.29
N GLU A 407 -22.17 -16.83 -12.08
CA GLU A 407 -21.49 -16.71 -10.77
C GLU A 407 -21.21 -15.27 -10.30
N ARG A 408 -21.63 -14.22 -11.02
CA ARG A 408 -21.47 -12.81 -10.56
C ARG A 408 -22.65 -12.30 -9.74
N TRP A 409 -22.59 -12.48 -8.43
CA TRP A 409 -23.60 -11.94 -7.51
C TRP A 409 -23.49 -10.41 -7.39
N PHE A 410 -24.62 -9.76 -7.09
CA PHE A 410 -24.74 -8.31 -7.00
C PHE A 410 -25.47 -7.90 -5.72
N LEU A 411 -25.09 -6.76 -5.13
CA LEU A 411 -25.83 -6.16 -4.00
C LEU A 411 -26.68 -5.00 -4.49
N CYS A 412 -27.98 -5.02 -4.19
CA CYS A 412 -28.88 -3.90 -4.42
C CYS A 412 -29.00 -3.07 -3.13
N LYS A 413 -28.41 -1.87 -3.10
CA LYS A 413 -28.53 -0.94 -1.95
C LYS A 413 -29.94 -0.42 -1.75
N THR A 414 -30.72 -0.30 -2.82
CA THR A 414 -32.12 0.14 -2.75
C THR A 414 -33.01 -0.90 -2.07
N CYS A 415 -32.71 -2.19 -2.24
CA CYS A 415 -33.49 -3.29 -1.66
C CYS A 415 -32.84 -3.88 -0.40
N ASP A 416 -31.60 -3.48 -0.09
CA ASP A 416 -30.70 -4.11 0.88
C ASP A 416 -30.63 -5.65 0.76
N ASP A 417 -30.57 -6.16 -0.47
CA ASP A 417 -30.51 -7.60 -0.76
C ASP A 417 -29.48 -7.95 -1.83
N VAL A 418 -28.94 -9.17 -1.74
CA VAL A 418 -27.97 -9.74 -2.69
C VAL A 418 -28.68 -10.71 -3.61
N PHE A 419 -28.51 -10.50 -4.92
CA PHE A 419 -29.26 -11.21 -5.95
C PHE A 419 -28.36 -11.81 -7.04
N GLU A 420 -28.88 -12.83 -7.70
CA GLU A 420 -28.23 -13.51 -8.82
C GLU A 420 -28.25 -12.68 -10.11
N PRO A 421 -27.28 -12.88 -11.02
CA PRO A 421 -27.22 -12.14 -12.28
C PRO A 421 -28.53 -12.12 -13.09
N ARG A 422 -29.29 -13.22 -13.09
CA ARG A 422 -30.56 -13.36 -13.84
C ARG A 422 -31.64 -12.40 -13.37
N GLN A 423 -31.56 -11.92 -12.13
CA GLN A 423 -32.54 -11.01 -11.54
C GLN A 423 -32.23 -9.54 -11.84
N LEU A 424 -31.12 -9.22 -12.52
CA LEU A 424 -30.68 -7.84 -12.78
C LEU A 424 -31.75 -6.95 -13.42
N LYS A 425 -32.61 -7.49 -14.30
CA LYS A 425 -33.73 -6.74 -14.90
C LYS A 425 -34.75 -6.25 -13.89
N LYS A 426 -34.95 -6.97 -12.76
CA LYS A 426 -35.88 -6.61 -11.69
C LYS A 426 -35.39 -5.43 -10.84
N HIS A 427 -34.11 -5.08 -10.94
CA HIS A 427 -33.49 -3.98 -10.20
C HIS A 427 -33.15 -2.79 -11.10
N ASN A 428 -33.92 -2.59 -12.18
CA ASN A 428 -33.71 -1.47 -13.07
C ASN A 428 -33.95 -0.14 -12.33
N GLY A 429 -33.01 0.81 -12.43
CA GLY A 429 -33.05 2.08 -11.70
C GLY A 429 -32.62 2.00 -10.22
N HIS A 430 -32.23 0.84 -9.70
CA HIS A 430 -31.73 0.71 -8.33
C HIS A 430 -30.22 0.98 -8.24
N LYS A 431 -29.74 1.31 -7.03
CA LYS A 431 -28.30 1.45 -6.74
C LYS A 431 -27.66 0.08 -6.56
N ILE A 432 -26.98 -0.43 -7.59
CA ILE A 432 -26.34 -1.76 -7.59
C ILE A 432 -24.84 -1.64 -7.38
N ILE A 433 -24.31 -2.40 -6.41
CA ILE A 433 -22.88 -2.61 -6.22
C ILE A 433 -22.45 -3.83 -7.05
N LYS A 434 -21.43 -3.64 -7.88
CA LYS A 434 -20.84 -4.67 -8.73
C LYS A 434 -19.34 -4.71 -8.48
N HIS A 435 -18.80 -5.89 -8.22
CA HIS A 435 -17.35 -6.04 -8.17
C HIS A 435 -16.76 -6.01 -9.59
N PRO A 436 -15.73 -5.20 -9.85
CA PRO A 436 -15.26 -4.94 -11.21
C PRO A 436 -14.55 -6.16 -11.84
N THR A 437 -13.89 -6.98 -11.03
CA THR A 437 -12.94 -8.01 -11.50
C THR A 437 -12.98 -9.31 -10.71
N GLN A 438 -14.18 -9.86 -10.46
CA GLN A 438 -14.29 -11.20 -9.85
C GLN A 438 -13.57 -12.25 -10.71
N LYS A 439 -12.79 -13.14 -10.06
CA LYS A 439 -12.09 -14.24 -10.71
C LYS A 439 -12.99 -15.47 -10.92
N PRO A 440 -12.80 -16.24 -12.01
CA PRO A 440 -13.60 -17.42 -12.29
C PRO A 440 -13.41 -18.51 -11.24
N LEU A 441 -14.51 -19.09 -10.76
CA LEU A 441 -14.49 -20.10 -9.70
C LEU A 441 -13.62 -21.31 -10.06
N GLU A 442 -13.74 -21.83 -11.29
CA GLU A 442 -12.98 -22.99 -11.77
C GLU A 442 -11.47 -22.76 -11.81
N LEU A 443 -11.04 -21.51 -12.07
CA LEU A 443 -9.62 -21.16 -12.02
C LEU A 443 -9.10 -21.27 -10.58
N SER A 444 -9.81 -20.66 -9.63
CA SER A 444 -9.42 -20.67 -8.21
C SER A 444 -9.46 -22.10 -7.63
N LYS A 445 -10.46 -22.92 -8.01
CA LYS A 445 -10.49 -24.36 -7.66
C LYS A 445 -9.27 -25.11 -8.15
N LYS A 446 -8.90 -24.94 -9.43
CA LYS A 446 -7.74 -25.62 -10.01
C LYS A 446 -6.45 -25.25 -9.27
N LEU A 447 -6.26 -23.97 -8.92
CA LEU A 447 -5.09 -23.56 -8.15
C LEU A 447 -5.07 -24.18 -6.75
N ILE A 448 -6.19 -24.10 -6.01
CA ILE A 448 -6.30 -24.65 -4.65
C ILE A 448 -6.09 -26.16 -4.65
N ALA A 449 -6.80 -26.91 -5.52
CA ALA A 449 -6.70 -28.35 -5.62
C ALA A 449 -5.27 -28.82 -5.94
N SER A 450 -4.52 -28.03 -6.73
CA SER A 450 -3.14 -28.36 -7.10
C SER A 450 -2.18 -28.39 -5.91
N ALA A 451 -2.44 -27.62 -4.84
CA ALA A 451 -1.45 -27.36 -3.80
C ALA A 451 -1.89 -27.75 -2.37
N MET A 452 -3.12 -28.20 -2.20
CA MET A 452 -3.68 -28.47 -0.87
C MET A 452 -3.25 -29.84 -0.30
N PRO A 453 -2.98 -29.98 1.01
CA PRO A 453 -2.95 -31.30 1.65
C PRO A 453 -4.26 -32.08 1.48
N LYS A 454 -4.20 -33.41 1.65
CA LYS A 454 -5.36 -34.29 1.48
C LYS A 454 -6.42 -34.15 2.58
N LYS A 455 -6.06 -33.57 3.73
CA LYS A 455 -6.96 -33.34 4.87
C LYS A 455 -6.60 -32.02 5.57
N ASP A 456 -7.61 -31.39 6.16
CA ASP A 456 -7.50 -30.26 7.08
C ASP A 456 -6.70 -29.07 6.53
N GLY A 457 -6.79 -28.86 5.21
CA GLY A 457 -6.12 -27.77 4.54
C GLY A 457 -6.77 -26.42 4.80
N VAL A 458 -5.95 -25.39 4.97
CA VAL A 458 -6.40 -24.01 5.20
C VAL A 458 -5.99 -23.10 4.03
N VAL A 459 -6.99 -22.54 3.35
CA VAL A 459 -6.84 -21.50 2.32
C VAL A 459 -6.91 -20.13 2.98
N LEU A 460 -5.92 -19.27 2.74
CA LEU A 460 -5.97 -17.86 3.11
C LEU A 460 -6.26 -17.00 1.88
N VAL A 461 -7.20 -16.08 2.00
CA VAL A 461 -7.59 -15.12 0.95
C VAL A 461 -7.48 -13.70 1.51
N PRO A 462 -6.33 -13.02 1.35
CA PRO A 462 -6.12 -11.69 1.96
C PRO A 462 -6.98 -10.57 1.35
N PHE A 463 -7.48 -10.75 0.13
CA PHE A 463 -8.32 -9.80 -0.58
C PHE A 463 -9.50 -10.56 -1.18
N VAL A 464 -10.59 -10.70 -0.42
CA VAL A 464 -11.69 -11.62 -0.75
C VAL A 464 -12.53 -11.12 -1.92
N GLY A 465 -12.76 -9.81 -2.04
CA GLY A 465 -13.74 -9.25 -2.96
C GLY A 465 -15.09 -9.94 -2.77
N THR A 466 -15.68 -10.45 -3.85
CA THR A 466 -16.98 -11.15 -3.80
C THR A 466 -16.88 -12.64 -3.47
N GLY A 467 -15.71 -13.14 -3.08
CA GLY A 467 -15.58 -14.43 -2.40
C GLY A 467 -15.36 -15.67 -3.27
N SER A 468 -15.04 -15.53 -4.56
CA SER A 468 -14.79 -16.68 -5.46
C SER A 468 -13.81 -17.70 -4.87
N GLU A 469 -12.71 -17.25 -4.28
CA GLU A 469 -11.65 -18.10 -3.73
C GLU A 469 -12.12 -18.82 -2.46
N CYS A 470 -12.88 -18.14 -1.60
CA CYS A 470 -13.49 -18.75 -0.41
C CYS A 470 -14.54 -19.80 -0.81
N VAL A 471 -15.33 -19.53 -1.84
CA VAL A 471 -16.30 -20.49 -2.39
C VAL A 471 -15.59 -21.69 -2.99
N ALA A 472 -14.50 -21.47 -3.75
CA ALA A 472 -13.69 -22.55 -4.30
C ALA A 472 -13.11 -23.45 -3.20
N ALA A 473 -12.59 -22.85 -2.11
CA ALA A 473 -12.11 -23.59 -0.95
C ALA A 473 -13.23 -24.45 -0.33
N LYS A 474 -14.41 -23.85 -0.11
CA LYS A 474 -15.57 -24.54 0.46
C LYS A 474 -16.03 -25.72 -0.40
N GLU A 475 -16.11 -25.54 -1.72
CA GLU A 475 -16.53 -26.62 -2.65
C GLU A 475 -15.53 -27.76 -2.74
N LEU A 476 -14.24 -27.48 -2.52
CA LEU A 476 -13.18 -28.49 -2.40
C LEU A 476 -13.11 -29.13 -1.01
N GLY A 477 -14.04 -28.79 -0.11
CA GLY A 477 -14.08 -29.28 1.27
C GLY A 477 -12.92 -28.78 2.13
N GLN A 478 -12.32 -27.65 1.77
CA GLN A 478 -11.20 -27.04 2.48
C GLN A 478 -11.67 -25.92 3.39
N SER A 479 -10.92 -25.70 4.47
CA SER A 479 -11.13 -24.56 5.35
C SER A 479 -10.62 -23.27 4.69
N TYR A 480 -11.26 -22.13 4.96
CA TYR A 480 -10.76 -20.84 4.49
C TYR A 480 -10.70 -19.77 5.58
N ILE A 481 -9.86 -18.76 5.37
CA ILE A 481 -9.83 -17.51 6.14
C ILE A 481 -9.76 -16.38 5.12
N GLY A 482 -10.68 -15.42 5.20
CA GLY A 482 -10.76 -14.30 4.27
C GLY A 482 -10.68 -12.94 4.96
N PHE A 483 -10.04 -11.96 4.35
CA PHE A 483 -10.06 -10.55 4.78
C PHE A 483 -10.63 -9.65 3.67
N GLU A 484 -11.51 -8.74 4.06
CA GLU A 484 -12.14 -7.79 3.13
C GLU A 484 -12.39 -6.46 3.85
N ILE A 485 -12.07 -5.35 3.19
CA ILE A 485 -12.25 -4.02 3.77
C ILE A 485 -13.65 -3.47 3.48
N ASN A 486 -14.29 -3.94 2.39
CA ASN A 486 -15.59 -3.47 1.94
C ASN A 486 -16.72 -4.38 2.43
N GLN A 487 -17.52 -3.87 3.39
CA GLN A 487 -18.68 -4.57 3.95
C GLN A 487 -19.69 -5.05 2.89
N ASP A 488 -19.84 -4.33 1.78
CA ASP A 488 -20.76 -4.72 0.71
C ASP A 488 -20.29 -5.95 -0.04
N TYR A 489 -18.98 -6.07 -0.26
CA TYR A 489 -18.38 -7.25 -0.87
C TYR A 489 -18.50 -8.46 0.06
N ILE A 490 -18.38 -8.27 1.38
CA ILE A 490 -18.65 -9.32 2.36
C ILE A 490 -20.10 -9.83 2.25
N LYS A 491 -21.09 -8.93 2.20
CA LYS A 491 -22.51 -9.32 2.02
C LYS A 491 -22.69 -10.20 0.76
N ILE A 492 -22.04 -9.81 -0.35
CA ILE A 492 -22.10 -10.58 -1.60
C ILE A 492 -21.43 -11.95 -1.43
N ALA A 493 -20.24 -11.98 -0.85
CA ALA A 493 -19.47 -13.20 -0.63
C ALA A 493 -20.18 -14.20 0.29
N GLU A 494 -20.79 -13.73 1.39
CA GLU A 494 -21.56 -14.56 2.31
C GLU A 494 -22.80 -15.15 1.64
N LYS A 495 -23.51 -14.38 0.80
CA LYS A 495 -24.62 -14.91 0.01
C LYS A 495 -24.14 -16.00 -0.94
N PHE A 496 -23.06 -15.76 -1.68
CA PHE A 496 -22.50 -16.73 -2.62
C PHE A 496 -22.07 -18.00 -1.88
N LEU A 497 -21.36 -17.88 -0.75
CA LEU A 497 -21.02 -18.99 0.13
C LEU A 497 -22.25 -19.75 0.64
N SER A 498 -23.32 -19.07 1.03
CA SER A 498 -24.54 -19.73 1.51
C SER A 498 -25.29 -20.49 0.41
N SER A 499 -25.18 -20.03 -0.84
CA SER A 499 -25.83 -20.65 -2.00
C SER A 499 -25.15 -21.92 -2.49
N THR A 500 -23.90 -22.15 -2.09
CA THR A 500 -23.16 -23.36 -2.47
C THR A 500 -23.38 -24.48 -1.46
N ASN A 501 -23.86 -25.61 -1.97
CA ASN A 501 -24.11 -26.82 -1.19
C ASN A 501 -22.78 -27.45 -0.77
N PHE A 502 -22.39 -27.24 0.49
CA PHE A 502 -21.42 -28.10 1.17
C PHE A 502 -21.89 -28.33 2.61
N ALA A 503 -22.08 -29.61 2.95
CA ALA A 503 -22.22 -30.08 4.32
C ALA A 503 -20.81 -30.40 4.85
N PRO A 504 -20.28 -29.67 5.83
CA PRO A 504 -19.00 -30.01 6.42
C PRO A 504 -19.07 -31.41 7.02
N LYS A 505 -18.15 -32.29 6.63
CA LYS A 505 -17.82 -33.46 7.44
C LYS A 505 -17.12 -32.92 8.69
N LEU A 506 -17.89 -32.70 9.75
CA LEU A 506 -17.36 -32.73 11.10
C LEU A 506 -16.64 -34.08 11.24
N PHE A 507 -15.34 -34.08 11.51
CA PHE A 507 -14.67 -34.79 12.61
C PHE A 507 -13.19 -34.42 12.61
#